data_AF-A0A1I3VW27-F1
#
_entry.id   AF-A0A1I3VW27-F1
#
_cell.length_a   1.000
_cell.length_b   1.000
_cell.length_c   1.000
_cell.angle_alpha   90.00
_cell.angle_beta   90.00
_cell.angle_gamma   90.00
#
_symmetry.space_group_name_H-M   'P 1'
#
loop_
_entity.id
_entity.type
_entity.pdbx_description
1 polymer ?
#
loop_
_entity_poly.entity_id
_entity_poly.type
_entity_poly.pdbx_seq_one_letter_code
_entity_poly.pdbx_strand_id
1 'polypeptide(L)'
;MGVSESKLTKYYVLRASSALAGNLPRTKPFSKRSLYAFLDRYRKVIAKPASGSGGAGVMMISSKGSSTYRVQRGAIKRTIRGKKDTYHYLRKKMGARYLVQRGISLARINGRPFDVRVMVQRRPGSQWVVTGMLAKVAGRGYIITNIKRSGGRVLPLRTAIRSSNIRGASSDAVMARLRRIALLAASRLFTYYTSQNVFGFDMGIDSNGKVWIIEANLRPDITLFLKLSDKGMYRTIVSYR
;
A
#
# COMPACT_ATOMS: atom_id res chain seq x y z
N MET A 1 -18.94 7.45 -21.45
CA MET A 1 -17.53 7.42 -21.00
C MET A 1 -17.40 6.50 -19.79
N GLY A 2 -16.49 5.52 -19.82
CA GLY A 2 -16.39 4.51 -18.75
C GLY A 2 -15.78 5.02 -17.43
N VAL A 3 -16.07 4.34 -16.33
CA VAL A 3 -15.56 4.65 -14.98
C VAL A 3 -14.03 4.42 -14.95
N SER A 4 -13.25 5.43 -14.53
CA SER A 4 -11.79 5.32 -14.51
C SER A 4 -11.31 4.45 -13.34
N GLU A 5 -10.52 3.41 -13.61
CA GLU A 5 -9.98 2.51 -12.58
C GLU A 5 -8.53 2.84 -12.14
N SER A 6 -8.01 3.99 -12.57
CA SER A 6 -6.61 4.35 -12.31
C SER A 6 -6.31 4.45 -10.81
N LYS A 7 -5.06 4.16 -10.41
CA LYS A 7 -4.62 4.32 -9.02
C LYS A 7 -4.86 5.75 -8.49
N LEU A 8 -4.71 6.74 -9.37
CA LEU A 8 -4.87 8.15 -9.01
C LEU A 8 -6.35 8.51 -8.81
N THR A 9 -7.26 7.96 -9.63
CA THR A 9 -8.71 8.13 -9.47
C THR A 9 -9.16 7.60 -8.11
N LYS A 10 -8.81 6.35 -7.78
CA LYS A 10 -9.13 5.74 -6.48
C LYS A 10 -8.59 6.56 -5.30
N TYR A 11 -7.36 7.07 -5.43
CA TYR A 11 -6.79 7.97 -4.42
C TYR A 11 -7.63 9.25 -4.23
N TYR A 12 -8.08 9.89 -5.31
CA TYR A 12 -8.89 11.11 -5.20
C TYR A 12 -10.29 10.85 -4.66
N VAL A 13 -10.94 9.76 -5.07
CA VAL A 13 -12.24 9.33 -4.51
C VAL A 13 -12.13 9.14 -3.00
N LEU A 14 -11.11 8.40 -2.53
CA LEU A 14 -10.87 8.19 -1.10
C LEU A 14 -10.51 9.50 -0.37
N ARG A 15 -9.64 10.33 -0.97
CA ARG A 15 -9.14 11.57 -0.36
C ARG A 15 -10.22 12.63 -0.15
N ALA A 16 -11.29 12.60 -0.94
CA ALA A 16 -12.43 13.50 -0.77
C ALA A 16 -13.23 13.21 0.52
N SER A 17 -13.02 12.09 1.19
CA SER A 17 -13.54 11.84 2.53
C SER A 17 -12.57 12.39 3.59
N SER A 18 -13.06 13.33 4.41
CA SER A 18 -12.30 13.88 5.55
C SER A 18 -11.83 12.79 6.51
N ALA A 19 -12.68 11.78 6.76
CA ALA A 19 -12.39 10.63 7.62
C ALA A 19 -11.24 9.73 7.10
N LEU A 20 -10.91 9.79 5.80
CA LEU A 20 -9.87 8.95 5.17
C LEU A 20 -8.63 9.74 4.75
N ALA A 21 -8.74 11.07 4.56
CA ALA A 21 -7.67 11.90 4.04
C ALA A 21 -6.36 11.79 4.86
N GLY A 22 -6.48 11.64 6.19
CA GLY A 22 -5.34 11.47 7.11
C GLY A 22 -4.65 10.11 7.03
N ASN A 23 -5.30 9.11 6.42
CA ASN A 23 -4.81 7.73 6.23
C ASN A 23 -4.25 7.50 4.83
N LEU A 24 -4.29 8.49 3.94
CA LEU A 24 -3.75 8.36 2.59
C LEU A 24 -2.37 9.03 2.52
N PRO A 25 -1.32 8.32 2.09
CA PRO A 25 -0.06 8.96 1.78
C PRO A 25 -0.29 9.94 0.62
N ARG A 26 0.14 11.19 0.80
CA ARG A 26 0.03 12.23 -0.25
C ARG A 26 0.59 11.67 -1.56
N THR A 27 -0.18 11.84 -2.63
CA THR A 27 0.09 11.27 -3.95
C THR A 27 -0.21 12.30 -5.03
N LYS A 28 0.65 12.39 -6.05
CA LYS A 28 0.51 13.27 -7.22
C LYS A 28 1.00 12.55 -8.49
N PRO A 29 0.61 13.00 -9.69
CA PRO A 29 1.32 12.63 -10.91
C PRO A 29 2.81 12.92 -10.79
N PHE A 30 3.64 12.02 -11.31
CA PHE A 30 5.09 12.20 -11.30
C PHE A 30 5.51 13.26 -12.32
N SER A 31 6.23 14.27 -11.85
CA SER A 31 6.91 15.28 -12.65
C SER A 31 8.17 15.74 -11.92
N LYS A 32 9.05 16.50 -12.58
CA LYS A 32 10.22 17.10 -11.93
C LYS A 32 9.80 17.93 -10.71
N ARG A 33 8.81 18.81 -10.89
CA ARG A 33 8.25 19.67 -9.82
C ARG A 33 7.69 18.85 -8.66
N SER A 34 6.85 17.84 -8.94
CA SER A 34 6.23 17.05 -7.87
C SER A 34 7.25 16.17 -7.15
N LEU A 35 8.24 15.60 -7.85
CA LEU A 35 9.33 14.86 -7.22
C LEU A 35 10.11 15.74 -6.24
N TYR A 36 10.50 16.95 -6.66
CA TYR A 36 11.34 17.82 -5.85
C TYR A 36 10.60 18.24 -4.58
N ALA A 37 9.36 18.73 -4.73
CA ALA A 37 8.51 19.11 -3.61
C ALA A 37 8.29 17.96 -2.62
N PHE A 38 8.15 16.72 -3.11
CA PHE A 38 7.99 15.55 -2.25
C PHE A 38 9.28 15.17 -1.53
N LEU A 39 10.43 15.26 -2.19
CA LEU A 39 11.72 14.97 -1.57
C LEU A 39 12.04 15.97 -0.46
N ASP A 40 11.72 17.25 -0.68
CA ASP A 40 11.90 18.32 0.32
C ASP A 40 11.00 18.10 1.53
N ARG A 41 9.72 17.79 1.30
CA ARG A 41 8.76 17.66 2.38
C ARG A 41 8.88 16.36 3.18
N TYR A 42 9.15 15.23 2.53
CA TYR A 42 8.97 13.91 3.16
C TYR A 42 10.26 13.12 3.37
N ARG A 43 11.39 13.51 2.76
CA ARG A 43 12.68 12.79 2.74
C ARG A 43 12.65 11.35 2.19
N LYS A 44 11.53 10.65 2.24
CA LYS A 44 11.29 9.31 1.68
C LYS A 44 10.07 9.35 0.76
N VAL A 45 10.26 8.94 -0.48
CA VAL A 45 9.29 9.06 -1.56
C VAL A 45 9.25 7.76 -2.36
N ILE A 46 8.08 7.42 -2.87
CA ILE A 46 7.85 6.32 -3.80
C ILE A 46 7.51 6.89 -5.17
N ALA A 47 8.21 6.43 -6.20
CA ALA A 47 7.77 6.54 -7.59
C ALA A 47 7.17 5.19 -8.02
N LYS A 48 5.93 5.19 -8.49
CA LYS A 48 5.22 3.96 -8.91
C LYS A 48 4.42 4.15 -10.19
N PRO A 49 4.29 3.12 -11.06
CA PRO A 49 3.42 3.20 -12.22
C PRO A 49 1.97 3.54 -11.86
N ALA A 50 1.33 4.40 -12.67
CA ALA A 50 -0.06 4.82 -12.51
C ALA A 50 -1.05 3.67 -12.79
N SER A 51 -0.66 2.72 -13.64
CA SER A 51 -1.38 1.48 -13.98
C SER A 51 -0.51 0.24 -13.67
N GLY A 52 -1.04 -0.96 -13.89
CA GLY A 52 -0.34 -2.22 -13.59
C GLY A 52 -0.42 -2.66 -12.12
N SER A 53 0.08 -3.86 -11.83
CA SER A 53 -0.06 -4.54 -10.55
C SER A 53 1.28 -5.14 -10.05
N GLY A 54 1.26 -5.77 -8.88
CA GLY A 54 2.37 -6.62 -8.42
C GLY A 54 3.66 -5.88 -8.02
N GLY A 55 3.61 -4.56 -7.83
CA GLY A 55 4.77 -3.75 -7.44
C GLY A 55 5.85 -3.63 -8.51
N ALA A 56 5.57 -4.01 -9.76
CA ALA A 56 6.49 -3.82 -10.87
C ALA A 56 6.79 -2.32 -11.06
N GLY A 57 8.07 -1.98 -11.30
CA GLY A 57 8.48 -0.59 -11.55
C GLY A 57 8.46 0.33 -10.32
N VAL A 58 8.11 -0.15 -9.13
CA VAL A 58 8.16 0.65 -7.90
C VAL A 58 9.62 0.98 -7.55
N MET A 59 9.89 2.25 -7.31
CA MET A 59 11.19 2.77 -6.88
C MET A 59 11.02 3.61 -5.61
N MET A 60 11.86 3.37 -4.60
CA MET A 60 11.92 4.20 -3.40
C MET A 60 13.11 5.14 -3.50
N ILE A 61 12.87 6.41 -3.18
CA ILE A 61 13.90 7.44 -3.10
C ILE A 61 13.98 7.90 -1.66
N SER A 62 15.14 7.77 -1.04
CA SER A 62 15.40 8.21 0.33
C SER A 62 16.53 9.24 0.34
N SER A 63 16.27 10.43 0.86
CA SER A 63 17.28 11.46 1.13
C SER A 63 18.27 10.96 2.17
N LYS A 64 19.56 11.21 1.90
CA LYS A 64 20.69 10.93 2.78
C LYS A 64 21.27 12.20 3.41
N GLY A 65 20.66 13.37 3.17
CA GLY A 65 21.27 14.66 3.51
C GLY A 65 22.17 15.14 2.37
N SER A 66 22.62 16.39 2.47
CA SER A 66 23.60 17.00 1.54
C SER A 66 23.25 16.77 0.06
N SER A 67 21.98 16.95 -0.31
CA SER A 67 21.45 16.74 -1.66
C SER A 67 21.72 15.35 -2.25
N THR A 68 21.95 14.34 -1.42
CA THR A 68 22.23 12.96 -1.83
C THR A 68 21.00 12.09 -1.65
N TYR A 69 20.70 11.25 -2.63
CA TYR A 69 19.50 10.40 -2.66
C TYR A 69 19.87 8.96 -2.95
N ARG A 70 19.34 8.04 -2.14
CA ARG A 70 19.38 6.61 -2.42
C ARG A 70 18.12 6.21 -3.16
N VAL A 71 18.28 5.73 -4.39
CA VAL A 71 17.21 5.12 -5.19
C VAL A 71 17.30 3.61 -5.06
N GLN A 72 16.19 2.97 -4.69
CA GLN A 72 16.09 1.52 -4.57
C GLN A 72 14.98 0.99 -5.48
N ARG A 73 15.29 -0.03 -6.28
CA ARG A 73 14.36 -0.77 -7.15
C ARG A 73 14.57 -2.27 -6.93
N GLY A 74 13.64 -2.93 -6.27
CA GLY A 74 13.86 -4.31 -5.79
C GLY A 74 15.04 -4.37 -4.81
N ALA A 75 15.98 -5.28 -5.03
CA ALA A 75 17.21 -5.40 -4.25
C ALA A 75 18.29 -4.37 -4.66
N ILE A 76 18.22 -3.82 -5.88
CA ILE A 76 19.23 -2.91 -6.43
C ILE A 76 19.11 -1.54 -5.78
N LYS A 77 20.25 -1.01 -5.31
CA LYS A 77 20.38 0.31 -4.68
C LYS A 77 21.40 1.13 -5.46
N ARG A 78 21.09 2.41 -5.70
CA ARG A 78 22.02 3.38 -6.28
C ARG A 78 21.97 4.67 -5.49
N THR A 79 23.12 5.22 -5.17
CA THR A 79 23.24 6.55 -4.56
C THR A 79 23.52 7.56 -5.67
N ILE A 80 22.81 8.70 -5.65
CA ILE A 80 22.88 9.74 -6.66
C ILE A 80 22.92 11.09 -5.95
N ARG A 81 23.86 11.95 -6.33
CA ARG A 81 23.93 13.33 -5.85
C ARG A 81 23.07 14.23 -6.74
N GLY A 82 22.33 15.15 -6.12
CA GLY A 82 21.48 16.11 -6.81
C GLY A 82 20.08 15.59 -7.18
N LYS A 83 19.06 16.45 -7.04
CA LYS A 83 17.68 16.15 -7.46
C LYS A 83 17.55 16.04 -8.98
N LYS A 84 18.35 16.80 -9.75
CA LYS A 84 18.38 16.79 -11.21
C LYS A 84 18.76 15.40 -11.73
N ASP A 85 19.90 14.88 -11.28
CA ASP A 85 20.38 13.58 -11.73
C ASP A 85 19.51 12.44 -11.21
N THR A 86 19.00 12.57 -9.98
CA THR A 86 18.00 11.63 -9.46
C THR A 86 16.76 11.58 -10.35
N TYR A 87 16.24 12.73 -10.79
CA TYR A 87 15.10 12.80 -11.72
C TYR A 87 15.42 12.15 -13.07
N HIS A 88 16.56 12.48 -13.69
CA HIS A 88 16.94 11.90 -14.98
C HIS A 88 17.14 10.39 -14.88
N TYR A 89 17.77 9.91 -13.81
CA TYR A 89 17.91 8.48 -13.55
C TYR A 89 16.54 7.78 -13.45
N LEU A 90 15.60 8.34 -12.69
CA LEU A 90 14.26 7.78 -12.56
C LEU A 90 13.54 7.76 -13.91
N ARG A 91 13.60 8.85 -14.68
CA ARG A 91 12.99 8.95 -16.01
C ARG A 91 13.51 7.88 -16.97
N LYS A 92 14.82 7.63 -17.01
CA LYS A 92 15.44 6.56 -17.81
C LYS A 92 14.96 5.15 -17.42
N LYS A 93 14.43 4.97 -16.20
CA LYS A 93 13.94 3.67 -15.70
C LYS A 93 12.42 3.53 -15.77
N MET A 94 11.69 4.60 -16.11
CA MET A 94 10.24 4.63 -16.21
C MET A 94 9.80 4.35 -17.65
N GLY A 95 8.89 3.39 -17.86
CA GLY A 95 8.28 3.14 -19.17
C GLY A 95 6.89 3.77 -19.37
N ALA A 96 6.07 3.84 -18.32
CA ALA A 96 4.68 4.33 -18.39
C ALA A 96 4.47 5.65 -17.63
N ARG A 97 3.23 6.13 -17.51
CA ARG A 97 2.87 7.23 -16.59
C ARG A 97 3.13 6.79 -15.14
N TYR A 98 3.81 7.62 -14.37
CA TYR A 98 4.13 7.35 -12.97
C TYR A 98 3.43 8.34 -12.02
N LEU A 99 3.32 7.92 -10.77
CA LEU A 99 2.90 8.72 -9.62
C LEU A 99 4.08 8.91 -8.67
N VAL A 100 4.10 10.04 -7.97
CA VAL A 100 4.95 10.28 -6.82
C VAL A 100 4.08 10.23 -5.56
N GLN A 101 4.51 9.44 -4.56
CA GLN A 101 3.78 9.21 -3.33
C GLN A 101 4.72 9.36 -2.13
N ARG A 102 4.22 9.93 -1.01
CA ARG A 102 4.95 9.94 0.26
C ARG A 102 5.30 8.50 0.65
N GLY A 103 6.58 8.23 0.93
CA GLY A 103 7.00 6.95 1.46
C GLY A 103 6.61 6.81 2.94
N ILE A 104 5.93 5.73 3.29
CA ILE A 104 5.57 5.41 4.67
C ILE A 104 6.70 4.58 5.29
N SER A 105 7.11 4.91 6.51
CA SER A 105 7.99 4.06 7.30
C SER A 105 7.17 2.97 7.95
N LEU A 106 6.91 1.90 7.20
CA LEU A 106 6.14 0.75 7.68
C LEU A 106 6.84 0.10 8.89
N ALA A 107 6.01 -0.42 9.79
CA ALA A 107 6.41 -1.33 10.84
C ALA A 107 7.14 -2.54 10.26
N ARG A 108 8.00 -3.13 11.07
CA ARG A 108 8.97 -4.15 10.65
C ARG A 108 8.98 -5.32 11.60
N ILE A 109 9.14 -6.50 11.02
CA ILE A 109 9.41 -7.77 11.71
C ILE A 109 10.83 -8.16 11.36
N ASN A 110 11.73 -8.23 12.35
CA ASN A 110 13.15 -8.52 12.15
C ASN A 110 13.78 -7.66 11.04
N GLY A 111 13.52 -6.35 11.09
CA GLY A 111 14.00 -5.37 10.11
C GLY A 111 13.32 -5.41 8.74
N ARG A 112 12.35 -6.29 8.49
CA ARG A 112 11.65 -6.42 7.20
C ARG A 112 10.28 -5.73 7.26
N PRO A 113 9.96 -4.80 6.34
CA PRO A 113 8.66 -4.12 6.36
C PRO A 113 7.54 -5.10 6.02
N PHE A 114 6.35 -4.82 6.55
CA PHE A 114 5.13 -5.52 6.16
C PHE A 114 3.97 -4.55 5.94
N ASP A 115 3.04 -4.95 5.09
CA ASP A 115 1.72 -4.32 4.94
C ASP A 115 0.64 -5.41 5.11
N VAL A 116 -0.61 -4.98 5.07
CA VAL A 116 -1.79 -5.81 5.35
C VAL A 116 -2.65 -5.86 4.11
N ARG A 117 -3.00 -7.06 3.65
CA ARG A 117 -4.10 -7.25 2.71
C ARG A 117 -5.39 -7.34 3.51
N VAL A 118 -6.31 -6.43 3.26
CA VAL A 118 -7.67 -6.44 3.82
C VAL A 118 -8.67 -6.70 2.70
N MET A 119 -9.48 -7.74 2.82
CA MET A 119 -10.58 -8.06 1.93
C MET A 119 -11.87 -7.52 2.52
N VAL A 120 -12.61 -6.75 1.72
CA VAL A 120 -13.91 -6.20 2.09
C VAL A 120 -14.91 -6.60 1.02
N GLN A 121 -15.97 -7.29 1.42
CA GLN A 121 -17.00 -7.82 0.52
C GLN A 121 -18.38 -7.51 1.06
N ARG A 122 -19.37 -7.56 0.19
CA ARG A 122 -20.79 -7.55 0.54
C ARG A 122 -21.55 -8.47 -0.40
N ARG A 123 -22.68 -9.00 0.05
CA ARG A 123 -23.71 -9.53 -0.84
C ARG A 123 -24.51 -8.37 -1.44
N PRO A 124 -25.17 -8.55 -2.60
CA PRO A 124 -26.12 -7.58 -3.11
C PRO A 124 -27.12 -7.14 -2.01
N GLY A 125 -27.33 -5.84 -1.86
CA GLY A 125 -28.24 -5.27 -0.84
C GLY A 125 -27.75 -5.30 0.61
N SER A 126 -26.58 -5.88 0.91
CA SER A 126 -26.06 -6.01 2.29
C SER A 126 -24.96 -5.01 2.63
N GLN A 127 -24.66 -4.87 3.92
CA GLN A 127 -23.56 -4.05 4.41
C GLN A 127 -22.18 -4.63 4.03
N TRP A 128 -21.18 -3.75 3.95
CA TRP A 128 -19.79 -4.15 3.76
C TRP A 128 -19.24 -4.88 4.98
N VAL A 129 -18.53 -5.98 4.76
CA VAL A 129 -17.91 -6.81 5.80
C VAL A 129 -16.44 -7.04 5.46
N VAL A 130 -15.59 -7.00 6.49
CA VAL A 130 -14.19 -7.43 6.35
C VAL A 130 -14.12 -8.96 6.43
N THR A 131 -13.96 -9.61 5.29
CA THR A 131 -13.97 -11.08 5.17
C THR A 131 -12.60 -11.72 5.39
N GLY A 132 -11.52 -10.93 5.35
CA GLY A 132 -10.19 -11.45 5.65
C GLY A 132 -9.13 -10.38 5.81
N MET A 133 -8.15 -10.65 6.68
CA MET A 133 -6.96 -9.83 6.84
C MET A 133 -5.70 -10.69 7.02
N LEU A 134 -4.66 -10.40 6.25
CA LEU A 134 -3.35 -11.06 6.40
C LEU A 134 -2.22 -10.05 6.27
N ALA A 135 -1.07 -10.37 6.87
CA ALA A 135 0.15 -9.58 6.72
C ALA A 135 1.03 -10.15 5.60
N LYS A 136 1.61 -9.28 4.78
CA LYS A 136 2.60 -9.62 3.76
C LYS A 136 3.95 -9.07 4.19
N VAL A 137 4.85 -9.93 4.66
CA VAL A 137 6.20 -9.55 5.08
C VAL A 137 7.12 -9.56 3.86
N ALA A 138 7.75 -8.43 3.55
CA ALA A 138 8.68 -8.31 2.43
C ALA A 138 9.87 -9.28 2.58
N GLY A 139 10.44 -9.75 1.48
CA GLY A 139 11.74 -10.42 1.45
C GLY A 139 12.88 -9.64 2.09
N ARG A 140 13.98 -10.32 2.43
CA ARG A 140 15.19 -9.66 2.95
C ARG A 140 15.72 -8.65 1.91
N GLY A 141 16.00 -7.42 2.35
CA GLY A 141 16.51 -6.36 1.49
C GLY A 141 15.47 -5.65 0.61
N TYR A 142 14.24 -6.16 0.51
CA TYR A 142 13.18 -5.55 -0.29
C TYR A 142 12.40 -4.47 0.47
N ILE A 143 11.98 -3.46 -0.28
CA ILE A 143 11.12 -2.35 0.19
C ILE A 143 9.64 -2.58 -0.08
N ILE A 144 9.32 -3.47 -1.02
CA ILE A 144 7.96 -3.81 -1.41
C ILE A 144 7.59 -5.14 -0.78
N THR A 145 6.34 -5.26 -0.36
CA THR A 145 5.76 -6.42 0.33
C THR A 145 5.01 -7.35 -0.62
N ASN A 146 5.18 -7.18 -1.93
CA ASN A 146 4.66 -8.14 -2.89
C ASN A 146 5.41 -9.47 -2.70
N ILE A 147 4.69 -10.50 -2.26
CA ILE A 147 5.26 -11.79 -1.85
C ILE A 147 6.00 -12.46 -3.01
N LYS A 148 5.35 -12.58 -4.19
CA LYS A 148 5.94 -13.20 -5.39
C LYS A 148 7.24 -12.51 -5.81
N ARG A 149 7.28 -11.18 -5.77
CA ARG A 149 8.43 -10.40 -6.23
C ARG A 149 9.56 -10.30 -5.21
N SER A 150 9.24 -10.34 -3.93
CA SER A 150 10.24 -10.15 -2.87
C SER A 150 10.77 -11.46 -2.30
N GLY A 151 10.17 -12.63 -2.58
CA GLY A 151 10.46 -13.83 -1.80
C GLY A 151 10.03 -13.68 -0.34
N GLY A 152 8.96 -12.89 -0.13
CA GLY A 152 8.39 -12.62 1.18
C GLY A 152 7.59 -13.79 1.73
N ARG A 153 6.94 -13.60 2.88
CA ARG A 153 5.99 -14.57 3.43
C ARG A 153 4.70 -13.92 3.91
N VAL A 154 3.64 -14.72 3.94
CA VAL A 154 2.36 -14.35 4.53
C VAL A 154 2.34 -14.81 5.99
N LEU A 155 1.78 -13.99 6.89
CA LEU A 155 1.56 -14.34 8.28
C LEU A 155 0.13 -13.97 8.70
N PRO A 156 -0.44 -14.67 9.72
CA PRO A 156 -1.61 -14.16 10.42
C PRO A 156 -1.35 -12.75 10.93
N LEU A 157 -2.31 -11.85 10.75
CA LEU A 157 -2.11 -10.42 11.05
C LEU A 157 -1.75 -10.19 12.53
N ARG A 158 -2.42 -10.88 13.46
CA ARG A 158 -2.13 -10.76 14.90
C ARG A 158 -0.68 -11.14 15.21
N THR A 159 -0.21 -12.26 14.66
CA THR A 159 1.19 -12.70 14.79
C THR A 159 2.15 -11.66 14.24
N ALA A 160 1.88 -11.13 13.05
CA ALA A 160 2.71 -10.11 12.43
C ALA A 160 2.81 -8.83 13.28
N ILE A 161 1.70 -8.37 13.86
CA ILE A 161 1.70 -7.20 14.75
C ILE A 161 2.52 -7.48 16.02
N ARG A 162 2.28 -8.62 16.68
CA ARG A 162 3.01 -9.01 17.90
C ARG A 162 4.51 -9.16 17.69
N SER A 163 4.93 -9.68 16.55
CA SER A 163 6.36 -9.85 16.21
C SER A 163 7.01 -8.60 15.60
N SER A 164 6.31 -7.47 15.56
CA SER A 164 6.80 -6.24 14.92
C SER A 164 7.28 -5.21 15.93
N ASN A 165 7.91 -4.16 15.41
CA ASN A 165 8.33 -3.00 16.19
C ASN A 165 7.22 -1.95 16.45
N ILE A 166 5.95 -2.32 16.36
CA ILE A 166 4.83 -1.42 16.70
C ILE A 166 4.83 -1.17 18.20
N ARG A 167 4.80 0.10 18.61
CA ARG A 167 4.73 0.54 20.00
C ARG A 167 3.45 1.32 20.25
N GLY A 168 2.96 1.30 21.49
CA GLY A 168 1.84 2.14 21.94
C GLY A 168 0.46 1.74 21.41
N ALA A 169 0.29 0.54 20.85
CA ALA A 169 -1.03 0.03 20.45
C ALA A 169 -1.09 -1.50 20.57
N SER A 170 -2.17 -2.01 21.17
CA SER A 170 -2.44 -3.45 21.21
C SER A 170 -2.75 -3.99 19.80
N SER A 171 -2.54 -5.30 19.59
CA SER A 171 -2.89 -5.92 18.31
C SER A 171 -4.37 -5.74 17.98
N ASP A 172 -5.26 -5.82 18.97
CA ASP A 172 -6.69 -5.65 18.80
C ASP A 172 -7.05 -4.22 18.39
N ALA A 173 -6.44 -3.21 19.01
CA ALA A 173 -6.66 -1.82 18.64
C ALA A 173 -6.22 -1.54 17.18
N VAL A 174 -5.06 -2.06 16.77
CA VAL A 174 -4.58 -1.92 15.38
C VAL A 174 -5.51 -2.63 14.39
N MET A 175 -5.93 -3.86 14.71
CA MET A 175 -6.85 -4.63 13.86
C MET A 175 -8.23 -3.96 13.76
N ALA A 176 -8.77 -3.42 14.86
CA ALA A 176 -10.03 -2.68 14.86
C ALA A 176 -9.93 -1.41 13.98
N ARG A 177 -8.81 -0.68 14.09
CA ARG A 177 -8.53 0.50 13.26
C ARG A 177 -8.42 0.15 11.77
N LEU A 178 -7.74 -0.95 11.43
CA LEU A 178 -7.69 -1.47 10.06
C LEU A 178 -9.09 -1.77 9.51
N ARG A 179 -9.92 -2.51 10.27
CA ARG A 179 -11.29 -2.84 9.87
C ARG A 179 -12.12 -1.59 9.63
N ARG A 180 -12.15 -0.66 10.60
CA ARG A 180 -12.90 0.60 10.49
C ARG A 180 -12.51 1.39 9.24
N ILE A 181 -11.21 1.59 9.00
CA ILE A 181 -10.72 2.37 7.86
C ILE A 181 -11.04 1.65 6.54
N ALA A 182 -10.93 0.32 6.49
CA ALA A 182 -11.24 -0.45 5.29
C ALA A 182 -12.73 -0.39 4.92
N LEU A 183 -13.63 -0.46 5.91
CA LEU A 183 -15.07 -0.31 5.70
C LEU A 183 -15.43 1.09 5.22
N LEU A 184 -14.87 2.15 5.84
CA LEU A 184 -15.04 3.52 5.38
C LEU A 184 -14.53 3.71 3.94
N ALA A 185 -13.40 3.10 3.62
CA ALA A 185 -12.83 3.14 2.27
C ALA A 185 -13.69 2.41 1.24
N ALA A 186 -14.26 1.25 1.58
CA ALA A 186 -15.17 0.51 0.72
C ALA A 186 -16.44 1.30 0.44
N SER A 187 -17.10 1.82 1.48
CA SER A 187 -18.27 2.69 1.34
C SER A 187 -17.97 3.93 0.49
N ARG A 188 -16.80 4.56 0.68
CA ARG A 188 -16.42 5.73 -0.13
C ARG A 188 -16.13 5.37 -1.59
N LEU A 189 -15.45 4.27 -1.87
CA LEU A 189 -15.21 3.84 -3.24
C LEU A 189 -16.51 3.44 -3.94
N PHE A 190 -17.46 2.86 -3.20
CA PHE A 190 -18.74 2.47 -3.73
C PHE A 190 -19.54 3.63 -4.34
N THR A 191 -19.39 4.86 -3.82
CA THR A 191 -20.05 6.05 -4.40
C THR A 191 -19.57 6.38 -5.82
N TYR A 192 -18.48 5.76 -6.29
CA TYR A 192 -17.93 5.93 -7.64
C TYR A 192 -17.92 4.61 -8.44
N TYR A 193 -17.77 3.48 -7.76
CA TYR A 193 -17.76 2.13 -8.34
C TYR A 193 -19.01 1.35 -7.90
N THR A 194 -20.18 1.79 -8.33
CA THR A 194 -21.50 1.35 -7.84
C THR A 194 -21.87 -0.10 -8.19
N SER A 195 -21.13 -0.74 -9.10
CA SER A 195 -21.30 -2.16 -9.44
C SER A 195 -20.39 -3.09 -8.61
N GLN A 196 -19.50 -2.55 -7.76
CA GLN A 196 -18.55 -3.35 -7.00
C GLN A 196 -19.18 -3.97 -5.75
N ASN A 197 -18.89 -5.25 -5.54
CA ASN A 197 -19.22 -6.00 -4.32
C ASN A 197 -17.97 -6.48 -3.57
N VAL A 198 -16.78 -6.16 -4.08
CA VAL A 198 -15.50 -6.53 -3.48
C VAL A 198 -14.47 -5.41 -3.63
N PHE A 199 -13.71 -5.18 -2.57
CA PHE A 199 -12.50 -4.39 -2.59
C PHE A 199 -11.38 -5.11 -1.83
N GLY A 200 -10.17 -5.04 -2.36
CA GLY A 200 -8.98 -5.43 -1.63
C GLY A 200 -8.08 -4.24 -1.38
N PHE A 201 -7.82 -3.94 -0.11
CA PHE A 201 -6.94 -2.87 0.30
C PHE A 201 -5.57 -3.42 0.67
N ASP A 202 -4.53 -2.81 0.14
CA ASP A 202 -3.18 -2.96 0.68
C ASP A 202 -2.96 -1.78 1.64
N MET A 203 -2.85 -2.09 2.93
CA MET A 203 -2.81 -1.11 4.01
C MET A 203 -1.49 -1.22 4.80
N GLY A 204 -0.87 -0.08 5.10
CA GLY A 204 0.33 -0.03 5.92
C GLY A 204 0.01 0.23 7.39
N ILE A 205 0.89 -0.23 8.28
CA ILE A 205 0.93 0.19 9.69
C ILE A 205 2.33 0.79 9.91
N ASP A 206 2.44 1.96 10.52
CA ASP A 206 3.74 2.48 10.97
C ASP A 206 4.07 2.06 12.41
N SER A 207 5.28 2.40 12.88
CA SER A 207 5.75 2.00 14.22
C SER A 207 4.90 2.54 15.38
N ASN A 208 4.04 3.53 15.14
CA ASN A 208 3.17 4.13 16.15
C ASN A 208 1.73 3.56 16.06
N GLY A 209 1.53 2.50 15.27
CA GLY A 209 0.21 1.90 15.08
C GLY A 209 -0.74 2.73 14.21
N LYS A 210 -0.25 3.76 13.50
CA LYS A 210 -1.08 4.51 12.55
C LYS A 210 -1.23 3.71 11.26
N VAL A 211 -2.47 3.63 10.81
CA VAL A 211 -2.89 2.87 9.63
C VAL A 211 -2.92 3.78 8.41
N TRP A 212 -2.48 3.24 7.28
CA TRP A 212 -2.42 3.92 5.99
C TRP A 212 -3.08 3.06 4.90
N ILE A 213 -3.84 3.66 3.99
CA ILE A 213 -4.29 2.98 2.76
C ILE A 213 -3.23 3.25 1.68
N ILE A 214 -2.50 2.21 1.27
CA ILE A 214 -1.44 2.32 0.25
C ILE A 214 -2.05 2.23 -1.15
N GLU A 215 -2.97 1.27 -1.32
CA GLU A 215 -3.62 0.98 -2.59
C GLU A 215 -4.99 0.30 -2.39
N ALA A 216 -5.91 0.55 -3.34
CA ALA A 216 -7.21 -0.09 -3.42
C ALA A 216 -7.34 -0.85 -4.76
N ASN A 217 -7.80 -2.09 -4.68
CA ASN A 217 -7.95 -3.01 -5.80
C ASN A 217 -9.41 -3.39 -5.98
N LEU A 218 -9.93 -3.22 -7.20
CA LEU A 218 -11.30 -3.58 -7.56
C LEU A 218 -11.44 -5.09 -7.84
N ARG A 219 -10.33 -5.74 -8.21
CA ARG A 219 -10.25 -7.18 -8.50
C ARG A 219 -9.09 -7.80 -7.70
N PRO A 220 -9.24 -7.95 -6.38
CA PRO A 220 -8.14 -8.40 -5.53
C PRO A 220 -7.88 -9.91 -5.64
N ASP A 221 -6.60 -10.27 -5.68
CA ASP A 221 -6.15 -11.67 -5.61
C ASP A 221 -6.38 -12.25 -4.21
N ILE A 222 -7.08 -13.38 -4.14
CA ILE A 222 -7.41 -14.09 -2.90
C ILE A 222 -6.43 -15.23 -2.58
N THR A 223 -5.54 -15.60 -3.52
CA THR A 223 -4.62 -16.74 -3.37
C THR A 223 -3.61 -16.56 -2.23
N LEU A 224 -3.37 -15.31 -1.78
CA LEU A 224 -2.56 -15.05 -0.60
C LEU A 224 -3.15 -15.69 0.68
N PHE A 225 -4.47 -15.81 0.77
CA PHE A 225 -5.13 -16.43 1.93
C PHE A 225 -4.90 -17.94 1.97
N LEU A 226 -4.68 -18.59 0.82
CA LEU A 226 -4.29 -20.01 0.76
C LEU A 226 -2.89 -20.27 1.35
N LYS A 227 -2.06 -19.24 1.53
CA LYS A 227 -0.73 -19.39 2.16
C LYS A 227 -0.77 -19.45 3.69
N LEU A 228 -1.91 -19.16 4.31
CA LEU A 228 -2.11 -19.37 5.75
C LEU A 228 -2.43 -20.85 6.02
N SER A 229 -2.03 -21.37 7.18
CA SER A 229 -2.40 -22.72 7.61
C SER A 229 -3.92 -22.83 7.80
N ASP A 230 -4.50 -21.91 8.57
CA ASP A 230 -5.94 -21.78 8.73
C ASP A 230 -6.59 -21.24 7.44
N LYS A 231 -7.51 -22.02 6.86
CA LYS A 231 -8.26 -21.70 5.64
C LYS A 231 -9.61 -21.01 5.93
N GLY A 232 -9.95 -20.71 7.18
CA GLY A 232 -11.21 -20.07 7.57
C GLY A 232 -11.47 -18.78 6.79
N MET A 233 -10.52 -17.85 6.79
CA MET A 233 -10.64 -16.60 6.01
C MET A 233 -10.82 -16.86 4.51
N TYR A 234 -10.13 -17.85 3.94
CA TYR A 234 -10.29 -18.18 2.52
C TYR A 234 -11.71 -18.68 2.22
N ARG A 235 -12.25 -19.58 3.05
CA ARG A 235 -13.63 -20.08 2.93
C ARG A 235 -14.65 -18.95 3.04
N THR A 236 -14.47 -18.05 4.01
CA THR A 236 -15.33 -16.85 4.15
C THR A 236 -15.25 -15.95 2.93
N ILE A 237 -14.07 -15.70 2.37
CA ILE A 237 -13.92 -14.87 1.17
C ILE A 237 -14.66 -15.49 -0.03
N VAL A 238 -14.56 -16.81 -0.19
CA VAL A 238 -15.23 -17.54 -1.28
C VAL A 238 -16.75 -17.53 -1.12
N SER A 239 -17.29 -17.62 0.11
CA SER A 239 -18.74 -17.63 0.32
C SER A 239 -19.44 -16.30 0.03
N TYR A 240 -18.68 -15.22 -0.17
CA TYR A 240 -19.16 -13.88 -0.57
C TYR A 240 -19.00 -13.59 -2.07
N ARG A 241 -18.58 -14.57 -2.87
CA ARG A 241 -18.56 -14.45 -4.33
C ARG A 241 -19.94 -14.59 -4.93
#